data_AF-A0A4D7B5S6-F1
#
_entry.id   AF-A0A4D7B5S6-F1
#
_cell.length_a   1.000
_cell.length_b   1.000
_cell.length_c   1.000
_cell.angle_alpha   90.00
_cell.angle_beta   90.00
_cell.angle_gamma   90.00
#
_symmetry.space_group_name_H-M   'P 1'
#
loop_
_entity.id
_entity.type
_entity.pdbx_description
1 polymer ?
#
loop_
_entity_poly.entity_id
_entity_poly.type
_entity_poly.pdbx_seq_one_letter_code
_entity_poly.pdbx_strand_id
1 'polypeptide(L)'
;MVEKTTDLDGRRGMAAQKATELRRLRIEVENDQAALRARQASLEKSLAAAPSAGWAEAVEKARYLIGLFAETLAADDPRRQLLIKSLLADFDRLLAAQGPDNDDHAGE
;
A
#
# COMPACT_ATOMS: atom_id res chain seq x y z
N MET A 1 -26.58 -49.67 25.00
CA MET A 1 -25.23 -49.38 24.47
C MET A 1 -25.12 -50.05 23.12
N VAL A 2 -24.88 -49.29 22.04
CA VAL A 2 -23.82 -49.51 21.04
C VAL A 2 -23.64 -48.16 20.35
N GLU A 3 -22.39 -47.70 20.37
CA GLU A 3 -21.94 -46.39 19.94
C GLU A 3 -22.27 -46.07 18.48
N LYS A 4 -22.58 -44.79 18.25
CA LYS A 4 -22.55 -44.10 16.96
C LYS A 4 -21.24 -44.51 16.26
N THR A 5 -21.32 -45.34 15.22
CA THR A 5 -20.18 -45.68 14.37
C THR A 5 -19.64 -44.40 13.75
N THR A 6 -18.55 -43.88 14.31
CA THR A 6 -17.96 -42.62 13.93
C THR A 6 -17.45 -42.72 12.50
N ASP A 7 -18.08 -42.06 11.53
CA ASP A 7 -17.59 -41.93 10.16
C ASP A 7 -16.28 -41.12 10.15
N LEU A 8 -15.17 -41.84 10.37
CA LEU A 8 -13.83 -41.28 10.48
C LEU A 8 -13.20 -41.07 9.10
N ASP A 9 -13.51 -41.95 8.13
CA ASP A 9 -12.92 -41.88 6.79
C ASP A 9 -13.54 -40.78 5.94
N GLY A 10 -14.86 -40.54 6.02
CA GLY A 10 -15.51 -39.38 5.40
C GLY A 10 -14.98 -38.06 5.99
N ARG A 11 -14.80 -38.00 7.31
CA ARG A 11 -14.20 -36.84 7.99
C ARG A 11 -12.73 -36.61 7.59
N ARG A 12 -11.94 -37.66 7.41
CA ARG A 12 -10.54 -37.59 6.95
C ARG A 12 -10.46 -37.12 5.50
N GLY A 13 -11.33 -37.61 4.61
CA GLY A 13 -11.41 -37.16 3.22
C GLY A 13 -11.76 -35.67 3.10
N MET A 14 -12.76 -35.20 3.84
CA MET A 14 -13.13 -33.79 3.90
C MET A 14 -12.02 -32.91 4.49
N ALA A 15 -11.28 -33.40 5.50
CA ALA A 15 -10.15 -32.68 6.06
C ALA A 15 -8.98 -32.55 5.06
N ALA A 16 -8.70 -33.61 4.29
CA ALA A 16 -7.67 -33.59 3.25
C ALA A 16 -8.02 -32.65 2.09
N GLN A 17 -9.28 -32.61 1.67
CA GLN A 17 -9.78 -31.68 0.65
C GLN A 17 -9.65 -30.22 1.13
N LYS A 18 -10.15 -29.91 2.34
CA LYS A 18 -10.03 -28.57 2.93
C LYS A 18 -8.57 -28.13 3.08
N ALA A 19 -7.68 -29.03 3.51
CA ALA A 19 -6.25 -28.73 3.61
C ALA A 19 -5.63 -28.40 2.24
N THR A 20 -6.12 -29.04 1.18
CA THR A 20 -5.65 -28.79 -0.20
C THR A 20 -6.18 -27.47 -0.74
N GLU A 21 -7.46 -27.16 -0.51
CA GLU A 21 -8.06 -25.88 -0.86
C GLU A 21 -7.37 -24.70 -0.16
N LEU A 22 -7.09 -24.83 1.14
CA LEU A 22 -6.35 -23.81 1.90
C LEU A 22 -4.94 -23.60 1.36
N ARG A 23 -4.23 -24.66 0.95
CA ARG A 23 -2.92 -24.54 0.32
C ARG A 23 -3.00 -23.82 -1.03
N ARG A 24 -4.02 -24.13 -1.83
CA ARG A 24 -4.25 -23.46 -3.12
C ARG A 24 -4.53 -21.98 -2.95
N LEU A 25 -5.43 -21.60 -2.04
CA LEU A 25 -5.73 -20.21 -1.72
C LEU A 25 -4.48 -19.46 -1.23
N ARG A 26 -3.67 -20.10 -0.38
CA ARG A 26 -2.40 -19.53 0.09
C ARG A 26 -1.43 -19.26 -1.07
N ILE A 27 -1.27 -20.22 -1.99
CA ILE A 27 -0.39 -20.07 -3.16
C ILE A 27 -0.88 -18.95 -4.08
N GLU A 28 -2.20 -18.83 -4.27
CA GLU A 28 -2.81 -17.76 -5.08
C GLU A 28 -2.52 -16.38 -4.46
N VAL A 29 -2.74 -16.23 -3.15
CA VAL A 29 -2.40 -15.01 -2.41
C VAL A 29 -0.90 -14.70 -2.47
N GLU A 30 -0.04 -15.71 -2.33
CA GLU A 30 1.42 -15.53 -2.41
C GLU A 30 1.85 -15.03 -3.80
N ASN A 31 1.26 -15.57 -4.88
CA ASN A 31 1.52 -15.14 -6.25
C ASN A 31 1.04 -13.71 -6.50
N ASP A 32 -0.16 -13.36 -6.04
CA ASP A 32 -0.70 -12.01 -6.18
C ASP A 32 0.16 -10.99 -5.42
N GLN A 33 0.60 -11.32 -4.21
CA GLN A 33 1.53 -10.48 -3.46
C GLN A 33 2.86 -10.32 -4.18
N ALA A 34 3.41 -11.38 -4.79
CA ALA A 34 4.64 -11.30 -5.57
C ALA A 34 4.48 -10.39 -6.80
N ALA A 35 3.36 -10.51 -7.51
CA ALA A 35 3.04 -9.65 -8.65
C ALA A 35 2.88 -8.18 -8.23
N LEU A 36 2.24 -7.92 -7.10
CA LEU A 36 2.08 -6.57 -6.54
C LEU A 36 3.44 -5.94 -6.20
N ARG A 37 4.31 -6.68 -5.50
CA ARG A 37 5.67 -6.22 -5.17
C ARG A 37 6.50 -5.92 -6.41
N ALA A 38 6.41 -6.74 -7.46
CA ALA A 38 7.13 -6.51 -8.71
C ALA A 38 6.67 -5.22 -9.41
N ARG A 39 5.36 -4.97 -9.46
CA ARG A 39 4.80 -3.73 -10.01
C ARG A 39 5.22 -2.50 -9.20
N GLN A 40 5.16 -2.59 -7.87
CA GLN A 40 5.59 -1.53 -6.98
C GLN A 40 7.07 -1.18 -7.19
N ALA A 41 7.95 -2.18 -7.25
CA ALA A 41 9.37 -1.96 -7.51
C ALA A 41 9.64 -1.29 -8.87
N SER A 42 8.86 -1.64 -9.90
CA SER A 42 8.95 -0.98 -11.21
C SER A 42 8.53 0.50 -11.13
N LEU A 43 7.46 0.81 -10.41
CA LEU A 43 6.99 2.19 -10.22
C LEU A 43 8.01 3.02 -9.44
N GLU A 44 8.56 2.47 -8.36
CA GLU A 44 9.58 3.13 -7.54
C GLU A 44 10.87 3.39 -8.33
N LYS A 45 11.27 2.45 -9.18
CA LYS A 45 12.38 2.65 -10.11
C LYS A 45 12.12 3.81 -11.06
N SER A 46 10.91 3.91 -11.61
CA SER A 46 10.52 5.05 -12.47
C SER A 46 10.48 6.37 -11.70
N LEU A 47 9.95 6.38 -10.48
CA LEU A 47 9.92 7.58 -9.61
C LEU A 47 11.33 8.08 -9.26
N ALA A 48 12.29 7.16 -9.09
CA ALA A 48 13.69 7.48 -8.79
C ALA A 48 14.57 7.71 -10.03
N ALA A 49 14.10 7.40 -11.24
CA ALA A 49 14.90 7.45 -12.46
C ALA A 49 15.28 8.88 -12.88
N ALA A 50 14.46 9.87 -12.52
CA ALA A 50 14.70 11.27 -12.82
C ALA A 50 14.44 12.15 -11.58
N PRO A 51 15.23 13.23 -11.42
CA PRO A 51 14.87 14.31 -10.50
C PRO A 51 13.47 14.83 -10.80
N SER A 52 12.76 15.29 -9.77
CA SER A 52 11.45 15.92 -9.97
C SER A 52 11.58 17.18 -10.82
N ALA A 53 10.74 17.30 -11.85
CA ALA A 53 10.71 18.45 -12.75
C ALA A 53 10.23 19.73 -12.06
N GLY A 54 9.52 19.62 -10.94
CA GLY A 54 9.04 20.76 -10.16
C GLY A 54 8.54 20.37 -8.78
N TRP A 55 8.07 21.37 -8.04
CA TRP A 55 7.59 21.20 -6.67
C TRP A 55 6.42 20.22 -6.59
N ALA A 56 5.46 20.29 -7.52
CA ALA A 56 4.32 19.38 -7.56
C ALA A 56 4.74 17.90 -7.65
N GLU A 57 5.69 17.58 -8.54
CA GLU A 57 6.18 16.21 -8.67
C GLU A 57 6.98 15.74 -7.45
N ALA A 58 7.75 16.64 -6.81
CA ALA A 58 8.46 16.33 -5.57
C ALA A 58 7.49 16.03 -4.41
N VAL A 59 6.40 16.79 -4.31
CA VAL A 59 5.35 16.57 -3.30
C VAL A 59 4.65 15.23 -3.50
N GLU A 60 4.32 14.85 -4.74
CA GLU A 60 3.71 13.54 -5.00
C GLU A 60 4.64 12.37 -4.65
N LYS A 61 5.94 12.48 -4.97
CA LYS A 61 6.95 11.49 -4.54
C LYS A 61 7.02 11.40 -3.01
N ALA A 62 6.98 12.53 -2.31
CA ALA A 62 6.99 12.57 -0.85
C ALA A 62 5.71 11.95 -0.26
N ARG A 63 4.54 12.28 -0.82
CA ARG A 63 3.24 11.71 -0.40
C ARG A 63 3.22 10.19 -0.53
N TYR A 64 3.75 9.67 -1.63
CA TYR A 64 3.90 8.22 -1.82
C TYR A 64 4.76 7.57 -0.72
N LEU A 65 5.96 8.10 -0.48
CA LEU A 65 6.87 7.55 0.54
C LEU A 65 6.32 7.66 1.96
N ILE A 66 5.68 8.80 2.28
CA ILE A 66 5.06 9.02 3.59
C ILE A 66 3.86 8.07 3.78
N GLY A 67 3.08 7.83 2.73
CA GLY A 67 1.99 6.85 2.74
C GLY A 67 2.51 5.44 3.05
N LEU A 68 3.57 5.00 2.37
CA LEU A 68 4.23 3.72 2.66
C LEU A 68 4.75 3.65 4.10
N PHE A 69 5.38 4.73 4.59
CA PHE A 69 5.86 4.77 5.97
C PHE A 69 4.71 4.67 6.97
N ALA A 70 3.57 5.32 6.71
CA ALA A 70 2.40 5.32 7.57
C ALA A 70 1.80 3.91 7.79
N GLU A 71 2.00 2.99 6.86
CA GLU A 71 1.57 1.58 6.96
C GLU A 71 2.50 0.71 7.81
N THR A 72 3.67 1.22 8.20
CA THR A 72 4.64 0.47 9.01
C THR A 72 4.33 0.59 10.51
N LEU A 73 4.73 -0.44 11.29
CA LEU A 73 4.68 -0.39 12.76
C LEU A 73 5.49 0.79 13.34
N ALA A 74 6.50 1.28 12.63
CA ALA A 74 7.28 2.43 13.05
C ALA A 74 6.46 3.73 13.08
N ALA A 75 5.41 3.82 12.25
CA ALA A 75 4.51 4.96 12.20
C ALA A 75 3.29 4.84 13.14
N ASP A 76 3.13 3.73 13.86
CA ASP A 76 1.93 3.47 14.69
C ASP A 76 1.82 4.40 15.93
N ASP A 77 2.92 5.08 16.33
CA ASP A 77 2.89 6.11 17.38
C ASP A 77 1.88 7.22 16.98
N PRO A 78 0.84 7.50 17.80
CA PRO A 78 -0.17 8.52 17.51
C PRO A 78 0.41 9.90 17.19
N ARG A 79 1.57 10.25 17.78
CA ARG A 79 2.26 11.51 17.49
C ARG A 79 2.79 11.55 16.06
N ARG A 80 3.32 10.44 15.55
CA ARG A 80 3.81 10.33 14.17
C ARG A 80 2.64 10.37 13.18
N GLN A 81 1.54 9.68 13.48
CA GLN A 81 0.32 9.74 12.68
C GLN A 81 -0.25 11.17 12.57
N LEU A 82 -0.21 11.94 13.66
CA LEU A 82 -0.63 13.34 13.65
C LEU A 82 0.26 14.19 12.75
N LEU A 83 1.59 14.03 12.85
CA LEU A 83 2.54 14.76 12.00
C LEU A 83 2.37 14.42 10.52
N ILE A 84 2.20 13.14 10.20
CA ILE A 84 1.93 12.68 8.83
C ILE A 84 0.68 13.36 8.27
N LYS A 85 -0.43 13.34 9.02
CA LYS A 85 -1.68 14.00 8.60
C LYS A 85 -1.51 15.51 8.38
N SER A 86 -0.85 16.19 9.32
CA SER A 86 -0.59 17.64 9.20
C SER A 86 0.23 17.95 7.96
N LEU A 87 1.32 17.20 7.73
CA LEU A 87 2.22 17.41 6.61
C LEU A 87 1.52 17.18 5.25
N LEU A 88 0.69 16.14 5.15
CA LEU A 88 -0.08 15.87 3.94
C LEU A 88 -1.10 16.99 3.65
N ALA A 89 -1.72 17.55 4.69
CA ALA A 89 -2.62 18.70 4.54
C ALA A 89 -1.87 19.99 4.13
N ASP A 90 -0.66 20.20 4.65
CA ASP A 90 0.20 21.32 4.23
C ASP A 90 0.59 21.19 2.75
N PHE A 91 0.86 19.98 2.26
CA PHE A 91 1.10 19.74 0.85
C PHE A 91 -0.09 20.13 -0.02
N ASP A 92 -1.31 19.73 0.35
CA ASP A 92 -2.52 20.12 -0.38
C ASP A 92 -2.69 21.65 -0.43
N ARG A 93 -2.49 22.33 0.71
CA ARG A 93 -2.56 23.80 0.80
C ARG A 93 -1.52 24.46 -0.12
N LEU A 94 -0.27 23.99 -0.10
CA LEU A 94 0.82 24.58 -0.86
C LEU A 94 0.70 24.33 -2.36
N LEU A 95 0.20 23.16 -2.77
CA LEU A 95 -0.07 22.87 -4.18
C LEU A 95 -1.23 23.71 -4.71
N ALA A 96 -2.29 23.89 -3.92
CA ALA A 96 -3.41 24.77 -4.29
C ALA A 96 -2.97 26.23 -4.42
N ALA A 97 -2.04 26.69 -3.56
CA ALA A 97 -1.49 28.04 -3.61
C ALA A 97 -0.55 28.31 -4.80
N GLN A 98 -0.09 27.28 -5.51
CA GLN A 98 0.71 27.41 -6.74
C GLN A 98 -0.13 27.39 -8.03
N GLY A 99 -1.47 27.30 -7.92
CA GLY A 99 -2.40 27.52 -9.03
C GLY A 99 -2.42 28.99 -9.51
N PRO A 100 -3.12 29.31 -10.61
CA PRO A 100 -2.74 30.24 -11.69
C PRO A 100 -2.74 31.75 -11.38
N ASP A 101 -2.30 32.17 -10.20
CA ASP A 101 -2.26 33.58 -9.78
C ASP A 101 -0.84 34.18 -9.74
N ASN A 102 0.18 33.46 -10.20
CA ASN A 102 1.59 33.87 -10.09
C ASN A 102 2.29 34.21 -11.42
N ASP A 103 1.56 34.28 -12.54
CA ASP A 103 2.11 34.61 -13.87
C ASP A 103 1.90 36.08 -14.29
N ASP A 104 1.38 36.96 -13.41
CA ASP A 104 0.97 38.32 -13.80
C ASP A 104 2.00 39.44 -13.51
N HIS A 105 3.24 39.12 -13.13
CA HIS A 105 4.24 40.14 -12.72
C HIS A 105 5.59 40.11 -13.47
N ALA A 106 5.63 39.63 -14.72
CA ALA A 106 6.83 39.75 -15.57
C ALA A 106 6.54 40.51 -16.87
N GLY A 107 6.23 41.80 -16.75
CA GLY A 107 6.06 42.65 -17.93
C GLY A 107 5.74 44.11 -17.64
N GLU A 108 6.61 44.84 -16.93
CA GLU A 108 6.77 46.30 -17.07
C GLU A 108 8.25 46.69 -16.90
#